data_AF-A0A923U8W4-F1
#
_entry.id   AF-A0A923U8W4-F1
#
_cell.length_a   1.000
_cell.length_b   1.000
_cell.length_c   1.000
_cell.angle_alpha   90.00
_cell.angle_beta   90.00
_cell.angle_gamma   90.00
#
_symmetry.space_group_name_H-M   'P 1'
#
loop_
_entity.id
_entity.type
_entity.pdbx_description
1 polymer ?
#
loop_
_entity_poly.entity_id
_entity_poly.type
_entity_poly.pdbx_seq_one_letter_code
_entity_poly.pdbx_strand_id
1 'polypeptide(L)'
;PDSAHAARVGSFTSAIDDLNVSYARPQESGHRPGLRHLELTGTAGRLTVEAIPDHRGRRPGFSVARHTAEEVSAAEHPHELPTPSRTYLYIDAAQNGLGSRACGVDVWPTHALRPEARTLRIRFGGRFGRS
;
A
#
# COMPACT_ATOMS: atom_id res chain seq x y z
N PRO A 1 0.38 5.68 -13.64
CA PRO A 1 1.50 5.47 -12.70
C PRO A 1 2.69 4.82 -13.43
N ASP A 2 3.86 5.49 -13.42
CA ASP A 2 5.04 5.15 -14.26
C ASP A 2 5.75 3.82 -13.89
N SER A 3 5.35 3.13 -12.83
CA SER A 3 5.95 1.85 -12.41
C SER A 3 5.02 0.64 -12.62
N ALA A 4 4.04 0.73 -13.52
CA ALA A 4 3.02 -0.31 -13.72
C ALA A 4 3.36 -1.36 -14.80
N HIS A 5 4.38 -1.14 -15.64
CA HIS A 5 4.64 -1.99 -16.82
C HIS A 5 5.14 -3.41 -16.48
N ALA A 6 5.70 -3.64 -15.29
CA ALA A 6 6.16 -4.96 -14.84
C ALA A 6 5.14 -5.71 -13.94
N ALA A 7 4.05 -5.06 -13.52
CA ALA A 7 3.07 -5.65 -12.63
C ALA A 7 2.10 -6.55 -13.40
N ARG A 8 2.26 -7.88 -13.27
CA ARG A 8 1.31 -8.85 -13.82
C ARG A 8 0.08 -8.96 -12.92
N VAL A 9 -1.11 -9.04 -13.53
CA VAL A 9 -2.32 -9.44 -12.80
C VAL A 9 -2.26 -10.94 -12.55
N GLY A 10 -2.30 -11.34 -11.28
CA GLY A 10 -2.23 -12.73 -10.84
C GLY A 10 -2.50 -12.86 -9.34
N SER A 11 -2.38 -14.08 -8.82
CA SER A 11 -2.41 -14.35 -7.38
C SER A 11 -0.98 -14.40 -6.85
N PHE A 12 -0.72 -13.68 -5.77
CA PHE A 12 0.60 -13.58 -5.15
C PHE A 12 0.47 -13.76 -3.63
N THR A 13 1.52 -14.30 -3.01
CA THR A 13 1.61 -14.48 -1.56
C THR A 13 3.02 -14.09 -1.11
N SER A 14 3.11 -13.39 0.02
CA SER A 14 4.36 -12.87 0.56
C SER A 14 4.20 -12.63 2.07
N ALA A 15 5.27 -12.76 2.84
CA ALA A 15 5.27 -12.28 4.22
C ALA A 15 5.20 -10.75 4.23
N ILE A 16 4.63 -10.16 5.29
CA ILE A 16 4.51 -8.68 5.42
C ILE A 16 5.87 -8.01 5.32
N ASP A 17 6.89 -8.65 5.90
CA ASP A 17 8.24 -8.10 5.99
C ASP A 17 8.95 -8.11 4.62
N ASP A 18 8.47 -8.90 3.66
CA ASP A 18 8.95 -8.94 2.28
C ASP A 18 8.14 -8.01 1.34
N LEU A 19 7.06 -7.38 1.82
CA LEU A 19 6.19 -6.53 0.99
C LEU A 19 6.80 -5.15 0.70
N ASN A 20 7.78 -4.74 1.51
CA ASN A 20 8.39 -3.40 1.51
C ASN A 20 9.90 -3.50 1.25
N VAL A 21 10.48 -2.43 0.71
CA VAL A 21 11.93 -2.35 0.47
C VAL A 21 12.60 -1.71 1.68
N SER A 22 13.60 -2.37 2.25
CA SER A 22 14.42 -1.84 3.34
C SER A 22 15.43 -0.80 2.82
N TYR A 23 14.95 0.40 2.50
CA TYR A 23 15.82 1.52 2.11
C TYR A 23 16.70 1.98 3.29
N ALA A 24 17.92 2.45 2.96
CA ALA A 24 18.87 2.98 3.95
C ALA A 24 18.29 4.17 4.74
N ARG A 25 17.47 4.99 4.08
CA ARG A 25 16.58 5.96 4.72
C ARG A 25 15.14 5.48 4.55
N PRO A 26 14.41 5.16 5.64
CA PRO A 26 13.04 4.67 5.56
C PRO A 26 12.13 5.60 4.76
N GLN A 27 11.39 5.03 3.79
CA GLN A 27 10.51 5.75 2.87
C GLN A 27 9.30 4.89 2.51
N GLU A 28 8.23 5.51 2.01
CA GLU A 28 7.05 4.79 1.51
C GLU A 28 7.45 3.82 0.38
N SER A 29 7.05 2.56 0.52
CA SER A 29 7.30 1.52 -0.49
C SER A 29 6.20 0.46 -0.46
N GLY A 30 6.23 -0.47 -1.42
CA GLY A 30 5.34 -1.63 -1.38
C GLY A 30 3.90 -1.41 -1.88
N HIS A 31 3.59 -0.25 -2.47
CA HIS A 31 2.26 -0.03 -3.05
C HIS A 31 1.99 -0.98 -4.22
N ARG A 32 0.81 -1.62 -4.19
CA ARG A 32 0.33 -2.57 -5.19
C ARG A 32 -0.98 -2.05 -5.78
N PRO A 33 -1.00 -1.58 -7.04
CA PRO A 33 -2.20 -1.02 -7.65
C PRO A 33 -3.18 -2.10 -8.10
N GLY A 34 -4.45 -1.72 -8.31
CA GLY A 34 -5.42 -2.58 -8.99
C GLY A 34 -5.93 -3.76 -8.16
N LEU A 35 -6.01 -3.60 -6.84
CA LEU A 35 -6.51 -4.58 -5.89
C LEU A 35 -7.88 -5.13 -6.34
N ARG A 36 -8.01 -6.46 -6.29
CA ARG A 36 -9.26 -7.18 -6.50
C ARG A 36 -9.65 -7.92 -5.22
N HIS A 37 -8.72 -8.71 -4.71
CA HIS A 37 -8.86 -9.49 -3.51
C HIS A 37 -7.54 -9.48 -2.73
N LEU A 38 -7.61 -9.36 -1.42
CA LEU A 38 -6.49 -9.45 -0.49
C LEU A 38 -6.91 -10.29 0.71
N GLU A 39 -6.05 -11.23 1.09
CA GLU A 39 -6.19 -11.98 2.34
C GLU A 39 -4.95 -11.71 3.21
N LEU A 40 -5.17 -11.27 4.45
CA LEU A 40 -4.14 -11.12 5.47
C LEU A 40 -4.42 -12.13 6.58
N THR A 41 -3.44 -12.96 6.88
CA THR A 41 -3.51 -13.99 7.92
C THR A 41 -2.37 -13.79 8.92
N GLY A 42 -2.66 -13.99 10.20
CA GLY A 42 -1.66 -13.97 11.25
C GLY A 42 -2.20 -14.57 12.54
N THR A 43 -1.43 -14.43 13.61
CA THR A 43 -1.81 -14.93 14.95
C THR A 43 -3.11 -14.31 15.47
N ALA A 44 -3.43 -13.08 15.06
CA ALA A 44 -4.68 -12.40 15.40
C ALA A 44 -5.91 -12.94 14.63
N GLY A 45 -5.70 -13.71 13.56
CA GLY A 45 -6.74 -14.27 12.71
C GLY A 45 -6.58 -13.92 11.24
N ARG A 46 -7.71 -13.86 10.53
CA ARG A 46 -7.77 -13.63 9.08
C ARG A 46 -8.65 -12.42 8.75
N LEU A 47 -8.15 -11.54 7.90
CA LEU A 47 -8.87 -10.46 7.24
C LEU A 47 -8.92 -10.75 5.73
N THR A 48 -10.08 -10.59 5.13
CA THR A 48 -10.27 -10.62 3.67
C THR A 48 -10.83 -9.29 3.21
N VAL A 49 -10.29 -8.77 2.12
CA VAL A 49 -10.70 -7.51 1.49
C VAL A 49 -11.02 -7.80 0.04
N GLU A 50 -12.24 -7.47 -0.38
CA GLU A 50 -12.62 -7.47 -1.78
C GLU A 50 -12.87 -6.03 -2.24
N ALA A 51 -12.19 -5.62 -3.31
CA ALA A 51 -12.35 -4.31 -3.91
C ALA A 51 -13.27 -4.42 -5.13
N ILE A 52 -14.31 -3.61 -5.16
CA ILE A 52 -15.27 -3.53 -6.27
C ILE A 52 -14.89 -2.30 -7.11
N PRO A 53 -14.86 -2.38 -8.45
CA PRO A 53 -14.63 -1.21 -9.28
C PRO A 53 -15.62 -0.09 -9.00
N ASP A 54 -15.12 1.14 -9.07
CA ASP A 54 -15.99 2.31 -9.09
C ASP A 54 -16.77 2.42 -10.42
N HIS A 55 -17.61 3.44 -10.53
CA HIS A 55 -18.42 3.70 -11.74
C HIS A 55 -17.59 3.95 -13.01
N ARG A 56 -16.28 4.22 -12.88
CA ARG A 56 -15.33 4.41 -13.99
C ARG A 56 -14.44 3.18 -14.21
N GLY A 57 -14.76 2.05 -13.56
CA GLY A 57 -14.00 0.81 -13.68
C GLY A 57 -12.67 0.80 -12.94
N ARG A 58 -12.38 1.80 -12.11
CA ARG A 58 -11.10 1.92 -11.39
C ARG A 58 -11.12 1.10 -10.11
N ARG A 59 -9.96 0.54 -9.77
CA ARG A 59 -9.74 -0.24 -8.55
C ARG A 59 -8.68 0.44 -7.69
N PRO A 60 -8.81 0.39 -6.35
CA PRO A 60 -7.80 0.93 -5.45
C PRO A 60 -6.51 0.13 -5.54
N GLY A 61 -5.43 0.69 -5.01
CA GLY A 61 -4.25 -0.06 -4.62
C GLY A 61 -4.23 -0.35 -3.13
N PHE A 62 -3.19 -1.03 -2.67
CA PHE A 62 -2.97 -1.27 -1.25
C PHE A 62 -1.49 -1.31 -0.90
N SER A 63 -1.19 -1.02 0.36
CA SER A 63 0.13 -1.21 0.99
C SER A 63 -0.07 -1.84 2.37
N VAL A 64 0.87 -2.69 2.80
CA VAL A 64 0.85 -3.29 4.14
C VAL A 64 2.20 -3.04 4.80
N ALA A 65 2.20 -2.48 6.00
CA ALA A 65 3.42 -2.09 6.71
C ALA A 65 3.37 -2.44 8.20
N ARG A 66 4.56 -2.52 8.81
CA ARG A 66 4.75 -2.69 10.26
C ARG A 66 4.74 -1.36 11.02
N HIS A 67 4.94 -0.26 10.30
CA HIS A 67 5.04 1.10 10.83
C HIS A 67 4.10 2.02 10.08
N THR A 68 3.71 3.12 10.72
CA THR A 68 2.94 4.17 10.05
C THR A 68 3.83 5.02 9.14
N ALA A 69 3.21 5.78 8.25
CA ALA A 69 3.92 6.74 7.40
C ALA A 69 4.64 7.82 8.23
N GLU A 70 4.06 8.22 9.37
CA GLU A 70 4.64 9.18 10.30
C GLU A 70 5.87 8.60 11.01
N GLU A 71 5.81 7.36 11.49
CA GLU A 71 6.96 6.67 12.10
C GLU A 71 8.09 6.51 11.09
N VAL A 72 7.77 6.12 9.85
CA VAL A 72 8.74 5.99 8.75
C VAL A 72 9.37 7.34 8.39
N SER A 73 8.58 8.41 8.36
CA SER A 73 9.09 9.75 8.01
C SER A 73 9.97 10.37 9.09
N ALA A 74 9.74 10.00 10.36
CA ALA A 74 10.51 10.49 11.50
C ALA A 74 11.87 9.80 11.66
N ALA A 75 12.02 8.57 11.16
CA ALA A 75 13.27 7.81 11.24
C ALA A 75 14.26 8.20 10.14
N GLU A 76 15.52 8.45 10.51
CA GLU A 76 16.61 8.64 9.56
C GLU A 76 17.21 7.29 9.12
N HIS A 77 17.18 6.29 10.01
CA HIS A 77 17.71 4.95 9.77
C HIS A 77 16.71 3.84 10.19
N PRO A 78 16.71 2.66 9.52
CA PRO A 78 15.77 1.58 9.83
C PRO A 78 15.80 1.09 11.28
N HIS A 79 16.94 1.14 11.95
CA HIS A 79 17.09 0.68 13.33
C HIS A 79 16.50 1.65 14.38
N GLU A 80 16.13 2.86 13.96
CA GLU A 80 15.46 3.86 14.80
C GLU A 80 13.94 3.65 14.85
N LEU A 81 13.41 2.79 13.96
CA LEU A 81 11.99 2.45 13.97
C LEU A 81 11.63 1.75 15.29
N PRO A 82 10.49 2.11 15.90
CA PRO A 82 10.04 1.48 17.14
C PRO A 82 9.75 0.00 16.90
N THR A 83 9.71 -0.81 17.95
CA THR A 83 9.25 -2.20 17.80
C THR A 83 7.80 -2.23 17.29
N PRO A 84 7.49 -2.95 16.18
CA PRO A 84 6.13 -3.00 15.65
C PRO A 84 5.14 -3.56 16.66
N SER A 85 4.03 -2.84 16.88
CA SER A 85 2.92 -3.30 17.72
C SER A 85 1.70 -3.77 16.92
N ARG A 86 1.61 -3.36 15.65
CA ARG A 86 0.45 -3.58 14.78
C ARG A 86 0.89 -3.80 13.34
N THR A 87 -0.05 -4.22 12.51
CA THR A 87 0.08 -4.20 11.05
C THR A 87 -0.87 -3.14 10.51
N TYR A 88 -0.36 -2.28 9.66
CA TYR A 88 -1.10 -1.20 9.02
C TYR A 88 -1.43 -1.61 7.59
N LEU A 89 -2.72 -1.60 7.25
CA LEU A 89 -3.21 -1.79 5.89
C LEU A 89 -3.72 -0.46 5.37
N TYR A 90 -3.12 0.02 4.29
CA TYR A 90 -3.56 1.19 3.55
C TYR A 90 -4.28 0.74 2.28
N ILE A 91 -5.44 1.33 1.99
CA ILE A 91 -6.20 1.08 0.76
C ILE A 91 -6.43 2.43 0.08
N ASP A 92 -5.71 2.66 -1.01
CA ASP A 92 -5.63 3.97 -1.65
C ASP A 92 -6.47 3.99 -2.92
N ALA A 93 -7.42 4.92 -3.02
CA ALA A 93 -8.22 5.11 -4.23
C ALA A 93 -7.36 5.54 -5.42
N ALA A 94 -6.27 6.24 -5.15
CA ALA A 94 -5.22 6.58 -6.08
C ALA A 94 -3.96 6.94 -5.29
N GLN A 95 -2.80 6.50 -5.77
CA GLN A 95 -1.51 6.92 -5.25
C GLN A 95 -0.89 7.93 -6.22
N ASN A 96 -0.25 8.96 -5.69
CA ASN A 96 0.53 9.86 -6.52
C ASN A 96 1.71 9.08 -7.14
N GLY A 97 2.05 9.35 -8.41
CA GLY A 97 3.24 8.74 -9.00
C GLY A 97 4.48 9.10 -8.18
N LEU A 98 5.34 8.12 -7.90
CA LEU A 98 6.51 8.27 -7.02
C LEU A 98 7.33 9.52 -7.35
N GLY A 99 7.56 9.80 -8.64
CA GLY A 99 8.37 10.94 -9.08
C GLY A 99 9.81 10.87 -8.59
N SER A 100 10.78 11.21 -9.44
CA SER A 100 12.19 11.27 -9.00
C SER A 100 12.51 12.54 -8.20
N ARG A 101 11.71 12.88 -7.16
CA ARG A 101 11.92 14.09 -6.34
C ARG A 101 13.19 14.07 -5.49
N ALA A 102 13.95 12.98 -5.51
CA ALA A 102 15.26 12.90 -4.87
C ALA A 102 16.40 13.53 -5.71
N CYS A 103 16.32 13.50 -7.05
CA CYS A 103 17.21 14.23 -7.97
C CYS A 103 16.73 14.04 -9.43
N GLY A 104 15.90 14.94 -9.95
CA GLY A 104 15.40 14.87 -11.32
C GLY A 104 14.14 15.69 -11.56
N VAL A 105 13.80 15.86 -12.85
CA VAL A 105 12.62 16.58 -13.34
C VAL A 105 11.32 16.12 -12.67
N ASP A 106 10.42 17.09 -12.45
CA ASP A 106 9.16 16.96 -11.72
C ASP A 106 8.27 15.83 -12.28
N VAL A 107 7.33 15.33 -11.48
CA VAL A 107 6.37 14.31 -11.91
C VAL A 107 5.69 14.77 -13.20
N TRP A 108 5.78 13.98 -14.27
CA TRP A 108 5.08 14.30 -15.53
C TRP A 108 3.60 14.59 -15.22
N PRO A 109 2.99 15.66 -15.78
CA PRO A 109 1.66 16.13 -15.37
C PRO A 109 0.54 15.09 -15.43
N THR A 110 0.71 14.02 -16.22
CA THR A 110 -0.20 12.88 -16.37
C THR A 110 -0.13 11.88 -15.20
N HIS A 111 0.87 11.97 -14.32
CA HIS A 111 1.08 11.10 -13.17
C HIS A 111 0.97 11.82 -11.82
N ALA A 112 0.76 13.14 -11.85
CA ALA A 112 0.44 13.93 -10.67
C ALA A 112 -1.03 13.74 -10.27
N LEU A 113 -1.27 13.31 -9.03
CA LEU A 113 -2.60 13.24 -8.48
C LEU A 113 -3.12 14.67 -8.25
N ARG A 114 -4.11 15.09 -9.03
CA ARG A 114 -4.86 16.33 -8.78
C ARG A 114 -6.05 16.04 -7.88
N PRO A 115 -6.50 17.01 -7.07
CA PRO A 115 -7.71 16.85 -6.26
C PRO A 115 -8.89 16.43 -7.13
N GLU A 116 -9.54 15.34 -6.75
CA GLU A 116 -10.68 14.79 -7.47
C GLU A 116 -11.55 13.92 -6.57
N ALA A 117 -12.84 13.87 -6.86
CA ALA A 117 -13.73 12.96 -6.15
C ALA A 117 -13.38 11.49 -6.47
N ARG A 118 -13.34 10.67 -5.41
CA ARG A 118 -13.08 9.24 -5.47
C ARG A 118 -14.04 8.49 -4.55
N THR A 119 -14.37 7.26 -4.94
CA THR A 119 -15.22 6.36 -4.15
C THR A 119 -14.52 5.02 -4.03
N LEU A 120 -14.36 4.56 -2.79
CA LEU A 120 -13.91 3.20 -2.50
C LEU A 120 -15.13 2.31 -2.23
N ARG A 121 -15.23 1.19 -2.95
CA ARG A 121 -16.25 0.17 -2.71
C ARG A 121 -15.54 -1.10 -2.26
N ILE A 122 -15.60 -1.37 -0.97
CA ILE A 122 -14.83 -2.44 -0.34
C ILE A 122 -15.77 -3.31 0.49
N ARG A 123 -15.60 -4.63 0.37
CA ARG A 123 -16.22 -5.59 1.28
C ARG A 123 -15.14 -6.19 2.17
N PHE A 124 -15.31 -6.01 3.48
CA PHE A 124 -14.47 -6.65 4.47
C PHE A 124 -15.13 -7.95 4.94
N GLY A 125 -14.29 -8.96 5.17
CA GLY A 125 -14.66 -10.19 5.84
C GLY A 125 -13.51 -10.62 6.73
N GLY A 126 -13.75 -11.54 7.65
CA GLY A 126 -12.67 -12.03 8.49
C GLY A 126 -13.14 -12.92 9.61
N ARG A 127 -12.18 -13.57 10.24
CA ARG A 127 -12.36 -14.31 11.48
C ARG A 127 -11.18 -13.94 12.38
N PHE A 128 -11.50 -13.27 13.46
CA PHE A 128 -10.52 -12.92 14.49
C PHE A 128 -10.77 -13.82 15.71
N GLY A 129 -9.70 -14.18 16.42
CA GLY A 129 -9.84 -14.92 17.66
C GLY A 129 -10.68 -14.12 18.65
N ARG A 130 -11.64 -14.78 19.31
CA ARG A 130 -12.17 -14.26 20.57
C ARG A 130 -11.14 -14.64 21.64
N SER A 131 -10.57 -13.64 22.32
CA SER A 131 -9.92 -13.86 23.61
C SER A 131 -10.93 -14.45 24.60
#